data_AF-A0A7V6SXX4-F1
#
_entry.id   AF-A0A7V6SXX4-F1
#
_cell.length_a   1.000
_cell.length_b   1.000
_cell.length_c   1.000
_cell.angle_alpha   90.00
_cell.angle_beta   90.00
_cell.angle_gamma   90.00
#
_symmetry.space_group_name_H-M   'P 1'
#
loop_
_entity.id
_entity.type
_entity.pdbx_description
1 polymer ?
#
loop_
_entity_poly.entity_id
_entity_poly.type
_entity_poly.pdbx_seq_one_letter_code
_entity_poly.pdbx_strand_id
1 'polypeptide(L)' 'MRSIIINKNVSELELDADILEKLHSKKVYIIKDLWKLTRMDLKEFDLSDVQINQIIIKLQLCGIDLNKRVYNKN' A
#
# COMPACT_ATOMS: atom_id res chain seq x y z
N MET A 1 -16.52 -9.95 1.72
CA MET A 1 -16.34 -8.48 1.61
C MET A 1 -14.89 -8.03 1.36
N ARG A 2 -13.85 -8.79 1.74
CA ARG A 2 -12.41 -8.43 1.54
C ARG A 2 -11.93 -8.25 0.08
N SER A 3 -12.64 -8.76 -0.93
CA SER A 3 -12.17 -8.84 -2.33
C SER A 3 -12.27 -7.51 -3.11
N ILE A 4 -13.06 -6.54 -2.66
CA ILE A 4 -13.34 -5.33 -3.46
C ILE A 4 -12.20 -4.32 -3.37
N ILE A 5 -11.60 -4.14 -2.17
CA ILE A 5 -10.67 -3.05 -1.93
C ILE A 5 -9.34 -3.21 -2.70
N ILE A 6 -8.87 -4.44 -2.93
CA ILE A 6 -7.59 -4.67 -3.63
C ILE A 6 -7.60 -4.15 -5.07
N ASN A 7 -8.76 -4.10 -5.73
CA ASN A 7 -8.87 -3.63 -7.12
C ASN A 7 -9.08 -2.11 -7.21
N LYS A 8 -9.13 -1.41 -6.07
CA LYS A 8 -9.31 0.03 -6.04
C LYS A 8 -7.99 0.79 -6.21
N ASN A 9 -8.10 2.07 -6.50
CA ASN A 9 -6.94 2.95 -6.68
C ASN A 9 -6.24 3.21 -5.34
N VAL A 10 -4.92 3.36 -5.34
CA VAL A 10 -4.13 3.69 -4.12
C VAL A 10 -4.52 5.04 -3.52
N SER A 11 -5.10 5.95 -4.31
CA SER A 11 -5.63 7.23 -3.84
C SER A 11 -6.79 7.07 -2.84
N GLU A 12 -7.50 5.93 -2.85
CA GLU A 12 -8.54 5.64 -1.86
C GLU A 12 -7.98 5.27 -0.47
N LEU A 13 -6.67 5.09 -0.34
CA LEU A 13 -6.02 4.89 0.96
C LEU A 13 -5.82 6.19 1.74
N GLU A 14 -6.15 7.35 1.15
CA GLU A 14 -5.95 8.68 1.77
C GLU A 14 -4.51 8.84 2.31
N LEU A 15 -3.55 8.49 1.46
CA LEU A 15 -2.12 8.72 1.69
C LEU A 15 -1.77 10.16 1.35
N ASP A 16 -0.66 10.64 1.93
CA ASP A 16 -0.12 11.95 1.59
C ASP A 16 0.21 12.03 0.10
N ALA A 17 0.05 13.22 -0.48
CA ALA A 17 0.21 13.43 -1.92
C ALA A 17 1.60 13.02 -2.42
N ASP A 18 2.65 13.26 -1.63
CA ASP A 18 4.02 12.91 -1.97
C ASP A 18 4.25 11.38 -2.03
N ILE A 19 3.52 10.61 -1.20
CA ILE A 19 3.51 9.15 -1.27
C ILE A 19 2.84 8.70 -2.57
N LEU A 20 1.68 9.28 -2.91
CA LEU A 20 0.96 8.94 -4.13
C LEU A 20 1.77 9.26 -5.38
N GLU A 21 2.45 10.41 -5.42
CA GLU A 21 3.36 10.79 -6.50
C GLU A 21 4.48 9.77 -6.69
N LYS A 22 5.14 9.35 -5.61
CA LYS A 22 6.20 8.32 -5.65
C LYS A 22 5.66 6.98 -6.16
N LEU A 23 4.51 6.53 -5.67
CA LEU A 23 3.87 5.29 -6.13
C LEU A 23 3.51 5.36 -7.62
N HIS A 24 2.90 6.47 -8.06
CA HIS A 24 2.51 6.68 -9.46
C HIS A 24 3.72 6.78 -10.40
N SER A 25 4.83 7.40 -9.96
CA SER A 25 6.08 7.45 -10.72
C SER A 25 6.63 6.05 -11.02
N LYS A 26 6.30 5.06 -10.17
CA LYS A 26 6.66 3.65 -10.30
C LYS A 26 5.51 2.79 -10.85
N LYS A 27 4.47 3.43 -11.39
CA LYS A 27 3.28 2.81 -11.99
C LYS A 27 2.43 1.96 -11.02
N VAL A 28 2.48 2.27 -9.73
CA VAL A 28 1.64 1.62 -8.71
C VAL A 28 0.37 2.44 -8.50
N TYR A 29 -0.68 2.09 -9.25
CA TYR A 29 -1.97 2.80 -9.22
C TYR A 29 -3.05 2.08 -8.44
N ILE A 30 -2.94 0.78 -8.24
CA ILE A 30 -3.95 -0.05 -7.57
C ILE A 30 -3.40 -0.70 -6.30
N ILE A 31 -4.27 -0.87 -5.31
CA ILE A 31 -3.92 -1.44 -4.00
C ILE A 31 -3.34 -2.86 -4.15
N LYS A 32 -3.83 -3.62 -5.13
CA LYS A 32 -3.33 -4.96 -5.47
C LYS A 32 -1.88 -4.97 -5.93
N ASP A 33 -1.31 -3.87 -6.40
CA ASP A 33 0.10 -3.82 -6.77
C ASP A 33 0.92 -3.33 -5.58
N LEU A 34 0.40 -2.36 -4.83
CA LEU A 34 1.02 -1.85 -3.61
C LEU A 34 1.24 -2.94 -2.55
N TRP A 35 0.22 -3.72 -2.19
CA TRP A 35 0.32 -4.72 -1.11
C TRP A 35 1.26 -5.91 -1.43
N LYS A 36 1.71 -6.07 -2.68
CA LYS A 36 2.68 -7.09 -3.08
C LYS A 36 4.11 -6.66 -2.82
N LEU A 37 4.34 -5.35 -2.68
CA LEU A 37 5.66 -4.78 -2.44
C LEU A 37 6.13 -5.14 -1.03
N THR A 38 7.43 -5.08 -0.85
CA THR A 38 8.13 -5.18 0.41
C THR A 38 8.53 -3.79 0.90
N ARG A 39 8.98 -3.68 2.16
CA ARG A 39 9.57 -2.43 2.65
C ARG A 39 10.78 -2.02 1.81
N MET A 40 11.55 -2.98 1.30
CA MET A 40 12.73 -2.73 0.48
C MET A 40 12.34 -2.15 -0.87
N ASP A 41 11.33 -2.70 -1.54
CA ASP A 41 10.82 -2.13 -2.80
C ASP A 41 10.33 -0.70 -2.61
N LEU A 42 9.64 -0.42 -1.49
CA LEU A 42 9.19 0.94 -1.17
C LEU A 42 10.37 1.89 -0.88
N LYS A 43 11.47 1.40 -0.31
CA LYS A 43 12.70 2.18 -0.14
C LYS A 43 13.32 2.54 -1.50
N GLU A 44 13.28 1.64 -2.47
CA GLU A 44 13.71 1.91 -3.85
C GLU A 44 12.80 2.92 -4.59
N PHE A 45 11.65 3.25 -4.00
CA PHE A 45 10.74 4.30 -4.47
C PHE A 45 10.98 5.63 -3.75
N ASP A 46 12.12 5.75 -3.04
CA ASP A 46 12.49 6.91 -2.25
C ASP A 46 11.48 7.24 -1.13
N LEU A 47 10.74 6.25 -0.63
CA LEU A 47 9.85 6.42 0.52
C LEU A 47 10.63 6.32 1.83
N SER A 48 10.42 7.28 2.72
CA SER A 48 10.99 7.25 4.07
C SER A 48 10.33 6.18 4.95
N ASP A 49 10.94 5.83 6.09
CA ASP A 49 10.32 4.88 7.01
C ASP A 49 8.98 5.36 7.56
N VAL A 50 8.82 6.68 7.74
CA VAL A 50 7.57 7.30 8.18
C VAL A 50 6.48 7.09 7.13
N GLN A 51 6.78 7.36 5.86
CA GLN A 51 5.85 7.16 4.75
C GLN A 51 5.49 5.68 4.56
N ILE A 52 6.49 4.78 4.65
CA ILE A 52 6.25 3.33 4.58
C ILE A 52 5.34 2.88 5.72
N ASN A 53 5.54 3.39 6.94
CA ASN A 53 4.67 3.06 8.06
C ASN A 53 3.25 3.58 7.85
N GLN A 54 3.07 4.77 7.27
CA GLN A 54 1.75 5.28 6.92
C GLN A 54 1.04 4.37 5.90
N ILE A 55 1.74 3.93 4.85
CA ILE A 55 1.22 2.96 3.87
C ILE A 55 0.74 1.69 4.57
N ILE A 56 1.57 1.12 5.45
CA ILE A 56 1.23 -0.11 6.19
C ILE A 56 -0.02 0.09 7.04
N ILE A 57 -0.10 1.18 7.81
CA ILE A 57 -1.25 1.48 8.66
C ILE A 57 -2.52 1.61 7.81
N LYS A 58 -2.49 2.35 6.69
CA LYS A 58 -3.65 2.52 5.82
C LYS A 58 -4.11 1.20 5.18
N LEU A 59 -3.18 0.35 4.74
CA LEU A 59 -3.51 -0.99 4.26
C LEU A 59 -4.17 -1.84 5.36
N GLN A 60 -3.65 -1.80 6.59
CA GLN A 60 -4.18 -2.56 7.73
C GLN A 60 -5.59 -2.12 8.13
N LEU A 61 -5.90 -0.82 8.03
CA LEU A 61 -7.26 -0.31 8.22
C LEU A 61 -8.24 -0.87 7.17
N CYS A 62 -7.75 -1.21 5.98
CA CYS A 62 -8.49 -1.95 4.95
C CYS A 62 -8.50 -3.48 5.15
N GLY A 63 -7.88 -3.99 6.22
CA GLY A 63 -7.77 -5.41 6.53
C GLY A 63 -6.77 -6.17 5.66
N ILE A 64 -5.75 -5.47 5.17
CA ILE A 64 -4.70 -5.99 4.28
C ILE A 64 -3.32 -5.65 4.84
N ASP A 65 -2.35 -6.53 4.66
CA ASP A 65 -0.96 -6.21 4.96
C ASP A 65 -0.08 -6.17 3.72
N LEU A 66 0.99 -5.41 3.87
CA LEU A 66 2.12 -5.41 2.95
C LEU A 66 2.73 -6.82 2.86
N ASN A 67 3.33 -7.15 1.71
CA ASN A 67 3.88 -8.46 1.39
C ASN A 67 2.84 -9.61 1.48
N LYS A 68 1.62 -9.35 1.01
CA LYS A 68 0.52 -10.33 0.90
C LYS A 68 0.21 -11.14 2.16
N ARG A 69 0.53 -10.66 3.37
CA ARG A 69 0.12 -11.35 4.59
C ARG A 69 -1.38 -11.17 4.78
N VAL A 70 -2.15 -12.18 4.37
CA VAL A 70 -3.59 -12.19 4.64
C VAL A 70 -3.78 -12.74 6.05
N TYR A 71 -4.19 -11.90 6.99
CA TYR A 71 -4.66 -12.38 8.29
C TYR A 71 -5.99 -13.14 8.10
N ASN A 72 -5.90 -14.46 7.94
CA ASN A 72 -6.99 -15.34 8.29
C ASN A 72 -7.17 -15.26 9.81
N LYS A 73 -8.16 -14.49 10.26
CA LYS A 73 -8.69 -14.68 11.62
C LYS A 73 -9.36 -16.06 11.60
N ASN A 74 -8.79 -17.00 12.34
CA ASN A 74 -9.50 -18.21 12.80
C ASN A 74 -10.73 -17.80 13.61
#